data_AF-A0A1I7YBD6-F1
#
_entry.id   AF-A0A1I7YBD6-F1
#
_cell.length_a   1.000
_cell.length_b   1.000
_cell.length_c   1.000
_cell.angle_alpha   90.00
_cell.angle_beta   90.00
_cell.angle_gamma   90.00
#
_symmetry.space_group_name_H-M   'P 1'
#
loop_
_entity.id
_entity.type
_entity.pdbx_description
1 polymer ?
#
loop_
_entity_poly.entity_id
_entity_poly.type
_entity_poly.pdbx_seq_one_letter_code
_entity_poly.pdbx_strand_id
1 'polypeptide(L)'
;MDHLPFDRVEEIANFLPRKDVGTIARVAARSPGLENWSVVSDDQLERRVLLEVCVHLQGFKHKENEEEKSPRIRISVQKLLSDGSREEWDFKNWRYAWIHTLYITASPREEPLDTVAPKRAFKESDVRQAMSLVSLPVDPSVRTRLSIATECAGEGELPDKLVDLFWDTVEETQKGFVDVSATGDDVDVALESFVAYCIEQGAFLEELSYYNSLEGDEGHAVVYNAVASLFGETRGRPLYVYLEGLVLDFDYIEIVIDDWLLSDGIYEMKTVEGANHMFGEEQHEKWEDMLSAIGDNEIRVVKFEPWHVPVDLKWIDALIKNWREGCGFYVWRGEGNFSFRLKKNRYWKKLVEEHGPAVERKEQLVLSIAHPKSPIFLEVRKSETQFEIGVKHEFYTKNKMKKFISDWKKGNRDTLLNGLTKIEVQMDCERFPLPQKHSHPLVNACLKISKRVYRHVLETVAVRMSIVPIDPKNVEDWNLELLFGSLQV
;
A
#
# COMPACT_ATOMS: atom_id res chain seq x y z
N MET A 1 10.68 -16.30 36.64
CA MET A 1 10.72 -14.86 36.31
C MET A 1 10.85 -14.03 37.58
N ASP A 2 10.22 -14.46 38.67
CA ASP A 2 10.07 -13.76 39.96
C ASP A 2 11.37 -13.48 40.72
N HIS A 3 12.45 -14.19 40.37
CA HIS A 3 13.76 -14.06 41.03
C HIS A 3 14.86 -13.55 40.09
N LEU A 4 14.50 -13.01 38.93
CA LEU A 4 15.50 -12.42 38.04
C LEU A 4 16.02 -11.11 38.66
N PRO A 5 17.35 -10.93 38.74
CA PRO A 5 17.93 -9.68 39.21
C PRO A 5 17.56 -8.54 38.27
N PHE A 6 17.50 -7.32 38.80
CA PHE A 6 17.07 -6.12 38.08
C PHE A 6 17.74 -5.98 36.70
N ASP A 7 19.07 -6.09 36.65
CA ASP A 7 19.85 -5.94 35.41
C ASP A 7 19.44 -6.94 34.32
N ARG A 8 19.07 -8.16 34.69
CA ARG A 8 18.59 -9.17 33.73
C ARG A 8 17.17 -8.88 33.24
N VAL A 9 16.33 -8.35 34.13
CA VAL A 9 14.98 -7.91 33.76
C VAL A 9 15.06 -6.71 32.81
N GLU A 10 15.93 -5.75 33.10
CA GLU A 10 16.21 -4.59 32.24
C GLU A 10 16.74 -5.02 30.88
N GLU A 11 17.75 -5.89 30.83
CA GLU A 11 18.28 -6.47 29.60
C GLU A 11 17.18 -7.09 28.75
N ILE A 12 16.31 -7.94 29.34
CA ILE A 12 15.20 -8.56 28.60
C ILE A 12 14.20 -7.51 28.11
N ALA A 13 13.78 -6.57 28.96
CA ALA A 13 12.79 -5.56 28.62
C ALA A 13 13.29 -4.62 27.49
N ASN A 14 14.60 -4.38 27.40
CA ASN A 14 15.25 -3.60 26.33
C ASN A 14 15.11 -4.24 24.94
N PHE A 15 14.78 -5.52 24.83
CA PHE A 15 14.57 -6.21 23.55
C PHE A 15 13.10 -6.48 23.24
N LEU A 16 12.17 -6.11 24.12
CA LEU A 16 10.75 -6.38 23.94
C LEU A 16 10.00 -5.21 23.28
N PRO A 17 9.11 -5.47 22.30
CA PRO A 17 8.24 -4.45 21.71
C PRO A 17 7.43 -3.70 22.77
N ARG A 18 7.13 -2.42 22.53
CA ARG A 18 6.48 -1.56 23.55
C ARG A 18 5.15 -2.14 24.04
N LYS A 19 4.39 -2.78 23.16
CA LYS A 19 3.12 -3.45 23.49
C LYS A 19 3.28 -4.60 24.49
N ASP A 20 4.37 -5.36 24.37
CA ASP A 20 4.66 -6.50 25.23
C ASP A 20 5.14 -6.00 26.59
N VAL A 21 6.01 -4.99 26.61
CA VAL A 21 6.41 -4.30 27.85
C VAL A 21 5.18 -3.72 28.57
N GLY A 22 4.24 -3.11 27.85
CA GLY A 22 2.97 -2.63 28.42
C GLY A 22 2.07 -3.73 28.97
N THR A 23 2.14 -4.93 28.41
CA THR A 23 1.43 -6.10 28.93
C THR A 23 2.10 -6.63 30.19
N ILE A 24 3.43 -6.72 30.19
CA ILE A 24 4.23 -7.11 31.35
C ILE A 24 4.01 -6.13 32.50
N ALA A 25 4.08 -4.82 32.28
CA ALA A 25 3.82 -3.80 33.29
C ALA A 25 2.47 -4.01 33.99
N ARG A 26 1.38 -4.18 33.20
CA ARG A 26 0.03 -4.41 33.74
C ARG A 26 -0.09 -5.71 34.54
N VAL A 27 0.59 -6.77 34.13
CA VAL A 27 0.56 -8.06 34.84
C VAL A 27 1.42 -8.00 36.11
N ALA A 28 2.64 -7.45 36.01
CA ALA A 28 3.58 -7.30 37.11
C ALA A 28 3.03 -6.39 38.22
N ALA A 29 2.35 -5.30 37.88
CA ALA A 29 1.70 -4.39 38.84
C ALA A 29 0.65 -5.08 39.74
N ARG A 30 0.15 -6.27 39.34
CA ARG A 30 -0.82 -7.07 40.12
C ARG A 30 -0.17 -8.21 40.90
N SER A 31 1.14 -8.44 40.73
CA SER A 31 1.86 -9.56 41.34
C SER A 31 3.04 -9.05 42.16
N PRO A 32 2.98 -9.11 43.51
CA PRO A 32 4.08 -8.69 44.37
C PRO A 32 5.41 -9.42 44.09
N GLY A 33 5.37 -10.63 43.55
CA GLY A 33 6.56 -11.40 43.18
C GLY A 33 7.27 -10.90 41.92
N LEU A 34 6.72 -9.90 41.22
CA LEU A 34 7.25 -9.36 39.96
C LEU A 34 7.64 -7.88 40.09
N GLU A 35 8.07 -7.44 41.28
CA GLU A 35 8.42 -6.04 41.55
C GLU A 35 9.45 -5.47 40.56
N ASN A 36 10.56 -6.18 40.32
CA ASN A 36 11.58 -5.78 39.35
C ASN A 36 10.99 -5.60 37.94
N TRP A 37 10.09 -6.50 37.52
CA TRP A 37 9.43 -6.41 36.22
C TRP A 37 8.49 -5.21 36.13
N SER A 38 7.77 -4.88 37.21
CA SER A 38 6.93 -3.69 37.26
C SER A 38 7.77 -2.43 37.10
N VAL A 39 8.82 -2.28 37.92
CA VAL A 39 9.70 -1.10 37.91
C VAL A 39 10.39 -0.92 36.57
N VAL A 40 11.01 -1.97 36.03
CA VAL A 40 11.70 -1.91 34.73
C VAL A 40 10.72 -1.61 33.60
N SER A 41 9.55 -2.27 33.58
CA SER A 41 8.60 -2.07 32.48
C SER A 41 8.02 -0.65 32.49
N ASP A 42 7.71 -0.11 33.67
CA ASP A 42 7.24 1.27 33.80
C ASP A 42 8.33 2.28 33.37
N ASP A 43 9.58 2.07 33.81
CA ASP A 43 10.72 2.91 33.43
C ASP A 43 10.98 2.87 31.91
N GLN A 44 10.91 1.68 31.30
CA GLN A 44 11.00 1.52 29.85
C GLN A 44 9.86 2.23 29.11
N LEU A 45 8.62 2.10 29.58
CA LEU A 45 7.47 2.75 28.93
C LEU A 45 7.53 4.28 29.02
N GLU A 46 8.03 4.80 30.14
CA GLU A 46 8.18 6.24 30.38
C GLU A 46 9.34 6.83 29.59
N ARG A 47 10.48 6.13 29.53
CA ARG A 47 11.72 6.70 29.00
C ARG A 47 12.07 6.27 27.58
N ARG A 48 11.40 5.28 26.99
CA ARG A 48 11.67 4.81 25.63
C ARG A 48 11.50 5.94 24.62
N VAL A 49 12.52 6.12 23.79
CA VAL A 49 12.58 7.11 22.73
C VAL A 49 12.72 6.43 21.38
N LEU A 50 11.98 6.93 20.40
CA LEU A 50 12.08 6.50 19.01
C LEU A 50 13.06 7.42 18.27
N LEU A 51 13.94 6.83 17.47
CA LEU A 51 15.00 7.53 16.77
C LEU A 51 14.83 7.44 15.25
N GLU A 52 15.14 8.54 14.59
CA GLU A 52 15.44 8.62 13.17
C GLU A 52 16.96 8.76 13.03
N VAL A 53 17.57 7.71 12.48
CA VAL A 53 19.02 7.57 12.36
C VAL A 53 19.38 7.67 10.88
N CYS A 54 20.30 8.55 10.54
CA CYS A 54 20.86 8.66 9.20
C CYS A 54 22.36 8.45 9.28
N VAL A 55 22.87 7.45 8.59
CA VAL A 55 24.29 7.17 8.41
C VAL A 55 24.63 7.45 6.95
N HIS A 56 25.61 8.32 6.73
CA HIS A 56 26.11 8.67 5.41
C HIS A 56 27.59 8.36 5.34
N LEU A 57 27.95 7.46 4.44
CA LEU A 57 29.31 7.03 4.16
C LEU A 57 29.80 7.75 2.91
N GLN A 58 30.79 8.61 3.11
CA GLN A 58 31.32 9.48 2.08
C GLN A 58 32.65 8.92 1.56
N GLY A 59 32.69 8.58 0.28
CA GLY A 59 33.92 8.27 -0.45
C GLY A 59 34.64 9.50 -0.97
N PHE A 60 35.83 9.28 -1.51
CA PHE A 60 36.57 10.29 -2.27
C PHE A 60 36.83 9.78 -3.68
N LYS A 61 36.63 10.63 -4.68
CA LYS A 61 37.05 10.30 -6.05
C LYS A 61 38.56 10.08 -6.07
N HIS A 62 38.98 8.94 -6.63
CA HIS A 62 40.39 8.66 -6.85
C HIS A 62 40.95 9.75 -7.78
N LYS A 63 41.97 10.45 -7.31
CA LYS A 63 42.79 11.32 -8.15
C LYS A 63 44.10 10.59 -8.39
N GLU A 64 44.44 10.37 -9.65
CA GLU A 64 45.74 9.82 -10.02
C GLU A 64 46.84 10.58 -9.26
N ASN A 65 47.62 9.85 -8.46
CA ASN A 65 48.73 10.35 -7.63
C ASN A 65 48.38 10.96 -6.24
N GLU A 66 47.13 10.95 -5.77
CA GLU A 66 46.81 11.21 -4.35
C GLU A 66 46.70 9.89 -3.57
N GLU A 67 47.21 9.86 -2.33
CA GLU A 67 46.99 8.74 -1.42
C GLU A 67 45.49 8.54 -1.19
N GLU A 68 45.05 7.27 -1.23
CA GLU A 68 43.66 6.90 -1.03
C GLU A 68 43.18 7.33 0.37
N LYS A 69 42.20 8.23 0.42
CA LYS A 69 41.66 8.74 1.68
C LYS A 69 40.64 7.76 2.24
N SER A 70 40.71 7.48 3.54
CA SER A 70 39.70 6.68 4.23
C SER A 70 38.31 7.32 4.10
N PRO A 71 37.24 6.52 3.90
CA PRO A 71 35.87 7.04 3.88
C PRO A 71 35.54 7.85 5.13
N ARG A 72 34.74 8.91 4.98
CA ARG A 72 34.23 9.70 6.11
C ARG A 72 32.84 9.20 6.50
N ILE A 73 32.60 9.09 7.78
CA ILE A 73 31.30 8.67 8.32
C ILE A 73 30.63 9.90 8.91
N ARG A 74 29.42 10.19 8.45
CA ARG A 74 28.58 11.26 8.98
C ARG A 74 27.28 10.68 9.49
N ILE A 75 26.88 11.08 10.69
CA ILE A 75 25.63 10.63 11.31
C ILE A 75 24.74 11.83 11.62
N SER A 76 23.42 11.61 11.53
CA SER A 76 22.39 12.51 12.05
C SER A 76 21.43 11.65 12.85
N VAL A 77 21.18 12.02 14.12
CA VAL A 77 20.26 11.27 14.97
C VAL A 77 19.25 12.23 15.59
N GLN A 78 17.98 11.98 15.29
CA GLN A 78 16.87 12.77 15.79
C GLN A 78 15.94 11.89 16.62
N LYS A 79 15.49 12.42 17.75
CA LYS A 79 14.46 11.80 18.57
C LYS A 79 13.08 12.26 18.10
N LEU A 80 12.18 11.31 17.92
CA LEU A 80 10.78 11.53 17.56
C LEU A 80 9.94 11.74 18.82
N LEU A 81 9.32 12.91 18.93
CA LEU A 81 8.43 13.26 20.04
C LEU A 81 6.99 12.82 19.77
N SER A 82 6.18 12.73 20.82
CA SER A 82 4.79 12.26 20.75
C SER A 82 3.86 13.15 19.91
N ASP A 83 4.22 14.42 19.70
CA ASP A 83 3.53 15.37 18.83
C ASP A 83 4.01 15.29 17.36
N GLY A 84 4.94 14.37 17.06
CA GLY A 84 5.55 14.19 15.75
C GLY A 84 6.70 15.17 15.46
N SER A 85 7.02 16.08 16.38
CA SER A 85 8.19 16.95 16.24
C SER A 85 9.50 16.17 16.47
N ARG A 86 10.61 16.75 16.00
CA ARG A 86 11.92 16.11 16.02
C ARG A 86 12.91 17.00 16.79
N GLU A 87 13.70 16.39 17.65
CA GLU A 87 14.79 17.06 18.37
C GLU A 87 16.12 16.32 18.13
N GLU A 88 17.23 17.03 18.14
CA GLU A 88 18.54 16.39 18.05
C GLU A 88 18.79 15.50 19.28
N TRP A 89 19.23 14.26 19.06
CA TRP A 89 19.54 13.37 20.16
C TRP A 89 20.97 13.57 20.66
N ASP A 90 21.14 13.62 21.97
CA ASP A 90 22.43 13.92 22.62
C ASP A 90 23.28 12.68 22.91
N PHE A 91 22.92 11.53 22.33
CA PHE A 91 23.57 10.24 22.56
C PHE A 91 23.62 9.84 24.05
N LYS A 92 22.63 10.26 24.84
CA LYS A 92 22.46 9.78 26.21
C LYS A 92 21.29 8.81 26.31
N ASN A 93 21.40 7.93 27.30
CA ASN A 93 20.39 6.93 27.61
C ASN A 93 20.09 5.94 26.47
N TRP A 94 21.15 5.43 25.83
CA TRP A 94 21.10 4.42 24.77
C TRP A 94 20.19 3.23 25.09
N ARG A 95 20.11 2.83 26.36
CA ARG A 95 19.26 1.74 26.82
C ARG A 95 17.76 1.94 26.54
N TYR A 96 17.32 3.17 26.28
CA TYR A 96 15.93 3.47 25.94
C TYR A 96 15.74 3.83 24.47
N ALA A 97 16.81 3.82 23.68
CA ALA A 97 16.80 4.22 22.28
C ALA A 97 16.37 3.08 21.38
N TRP A 98 15.38 3.33 20.53
CA TRP A 98 14.85 2.38 19.58
C TRP A 98 14.79 3.03 18.20
N ILE A 99 15.19 2.30 17.17
CA ILE A 99 15.13 2.78 15.79
C ILE A 99 13.67 2.74 15.32
N HIS A 100 13.18 3.91 14.89
CA HIS A 100 11.95 4.03 14.12
C HIS A 100 12.26 4.07 12.62
N THR A 101 13.27 4.84 12.23
CA THR A 101 13.69 4.95 10.84
C THR A 101 15.20 4.95 10.76
N LEU A 102 15.76 4.13 9.87
CA LEU A 102 17.19 4.07 9.59
C LEU A 102 17.44 4.30 8.10
N TYR A 103 18.30 5.28 7.81
CA TYR A 103 18.83 5.55 6.49
C TYR A 103 20.32 5.23 6.48
N ILE A 104 20.77 4.35 5.59
CA ILE A 104 22.20 4.09 5.34
C ILE A 104 22.47 4.45 3.91
N THR A 105 23.35 5.42 3.68
CA THR A 105 23.67 5.89 2.32
C THR A 105 25.17 5.87 2.09
N ALA A 106 25.60 5.49 0.88
CA ALA A 106 26.99 5.62 0.45
C ALA A 106 27.05 6.42 -0.86
N SER A 107 27.97 7.40 -0.94
CA SER A 107 28.14 8.23 -2.15
C SER A 107 29.56 8.77 -2.23
N PRO A 108 30.13 8.97 -3.44
CA PRO A 108 31.40 9.67 -3.62
C PRO A 108 31.27 11.20 -3.53
N ARG A 109 30.04 11.74 -3.41
CA ARG A 109 29.77 13.18 -3.33
C ARG A 109 30.14 13.73 -1.95
N GLU A 110 30.60 14.98 -1.91
CA GLU A 110 30.97 15.61 -0.63
C GLU A 110 29.79 15.97 0.27
N GLU A 111 28.62 16.15 -0.35
CA GLU A 111 27.40 16.58 0.31
C GLU A 111 26.36 15.46 0.29
N PRO A 112 25.76 15.12 1.44
CA PRO A 112 24.64 14.19 1.48
C PRO A 112 23.45 14.78 0.72
N LEU A 113 22.63 13.89 0.17
CA LEU A 113 21.39 14.28 -0.51
C LEU A 113 20.46 15.02 0.47
N ASP A 114 19.91 16.14 0.03
CA ASP A 114 18.98 16.98 0.81
C ASP A 114 17.65 16.26 1.14
N THR A 115 17.43 15.06 0.58
CA THR A 115 16.19 14.28 0.72
C THR A 115 16.05 13.60 2.09
N VAL A 116 17.15 13.33 2.80
CA VAL A 116 17.13 12.49 4.01
C VAL A 116 17.11 13.33 5.29
N ALA A 117 18.03 14.28 5.44
CA ALA A 117 18.08 15.19 6.57
C ALA A 117 18.73 16.52 6.18
N PRO A 118 18.42 17.64 6.87
CA PRO A 118 19.09 18.91 6.59
C PRO A 118 20.60 18.77 6.74
N LYS A 119 21.38 19.25 5.76
CA LYS A 119 22.85 19.15 5.76
C LYS A 119 23.52 19.55 7.07
N ARG A 120 22.97 20.55 7.77
CA ARG A 120 23.49 21.05 9.06
C ARG A 120 23.32 20.08 10.23
N ALA A 121 22.50 19.03 10.08
CA ALA A 121 22.26 18.04 11.12
C ALA A 121 23.33 16.93 11.16
N PHE A 122 24.08 16.75 10.06
CA PHE A 122 25.11 15.72 10.00
C PHE A 122 26.36 16.13 10.79
N LYS A 123 26.82 15.22 11.64
CA LYS A 123 28.07 15.33 12.41
C LYS A 123 29.03 14.23 11.98
N GLU A 124 30.31 14.55 11.91
CA GLU A 124 31.35 13.56 11.66
C GLU A 124 31.44 12.59 12.85
N SER A 125 31.61 11.31 12.54
CA SER A 125 31.59 10.20 13.50
C SER A 125 32.68 9.20 13.17
N ASP A 126 33.02 8.35 14.14
CA ASP A 126 33.81 7.15 13.90
C ASP A 126 32.91 5.93 13.61
N VAL A 127 33.55 4.85 13.14
CA VAL A 127 32.90 3.59 12.76
C VAL A 127 32.21 2.92 13.94
N ARG A 128 32.79 2.94 15.15
CA ARG A 128 32.21 2.25 16.32
C ARG A 128 30.91 2.91 16.74
N GLN A 129 30.87 4.25 16.72
CA GLN A 129 29.65 4.98 17.02
C GLN A 129 28.56 4.72 15.98
N ALA A 130 28.91 4.68 14.68
CA ALA A 130 27.95 4.35 13.62
C ALA A 130 27.40 2.92 13.77
N MET A 131 28.27 1.92 13.95
CA MET A 131 27.84 0.53 14.17
C MET A 131 26.93 0.42 15.40
N SER A 132 27.31 1.06 16.52
CA SER A 132 26.49 1.04 17.73
C SER A 132 25.09 1.64 17.53
N LEU A 133 24.94 2.61 16.62
CA LEU A 133 23.64 3.24 16.31
C LEU A 133 22.76 2.34 15.46
N VAL A 134 23.32 1.70 14.44
CA VAL A 134 22.55 0.87 13.51
C VAL A 134 22.13 -0.47 14.13
N SER A 135 22.87 -0.93 15.15
CA SER A 135 22.52 -2.13 15.92
C SER A 135 21.46 -1.91 17.01
N LEU A 136 20.98 -0.66 17.22
CA LEU A 136 19.92 -0.36 18.19
C LEU A 136 18.63 -1.14 17.88
N PRO A 137 17.84 -1.52 18.90
CA PRO A 137 16.63 -2.31 18.72
C PRO A 137 15.57 -1.57 17.88
N VAL A 138 14.77 -2.32 17.12
CA VAL A 138 13.69 -1.83 16.26
C VAL A 138 12.35 -2.25 16.86
N ASP A 139 11.36 -1.36 16.95
CA ASP A 139 10.06 -1.67 17.56
C ASP A 139 9.07 -2.09 16.46
N PRO A 140 8.81 -3.39 16.25
CA PRO A 140 7.92 -3.83 15.17
C PRO A 140 6.45 -3.44 15.39
N SER A 141 6.09 -2.92 16.57
CA SER A 141 4.72 -2.45 16.83
C SER A 141 4.43 -1.07 16.24
N VAL A 142 5.48 -0.35 15.82
CA VAL A 142 5.37 0.85 15.00
C VAL A 142 5.85 0.51 13.59
N ARG A 143 5.35 1.23 12.57
CA ARG A 143 5.73 0.99 11.18
C ARG A 143 7.16 1.49 10.94
N THR A 144 8.14 0.67 11.31
CA THR A 144 9.56 0.99 11.22
C THR A 144 10.05 0.87 9.79
N ARG A 145 11.03 1.71 9.44
CA ARG A 145 11.56 1.79 8.08
C ARG A 145 13.08 1.68 8.04
N LEU A 146 13.59 0.85 7.15
CA LEU A 146 14.99 0.82 6.74
C LEU A 146 15.08 1.27 5.29
N SER A 147 15.99 2.19 5.01
CA SER A 147 16.32 2.62 3.65
C SER A 147 17.81 2.56 3.47
N ILE A 148 18.26 1.71 2.53
CA ILE A 148 19.66 1.63 2.13
C ILE A 148 19.79 2.14 0.70
N ALA A 149 20.79 2.96 0.44
CA ALA A 149 21.04 3.49 -0.89
C ALA A 149 22.53 3.63 -1.18
N THR A 150 22.98 3.09 -2.31
CA THR A 150 24.28 3.42 -2.89
C THR A 150 24.05 4.35 -4.09
N GLU A 151 24.72 5.50 -4.10
CA GLU A 151 24.61 6.48 -5.19
C GLU A 151 25.90 6.45 -6.03
N CYS A 152 25.81 5.89 -7.23
CA CYS A 152 26.86 6.00 -8.24
C CYS A 152 26.54 7.22 -9.12
N ALA A 153 26.99 8.39 -8.68
CA ALA A 153 26.85 9.62 -9.45
C ALA A 153 27.82 9.65 -10.67
N GLY A 154 27.55 8.85 -11.70
CA GLY A 154 28.26 8.83 -12.99
C GLY A 154 29.09 7.56 -13.24
N GLU A 155 29.94 7.60 -14.27
CA GLU A 155 30.78 6.51 -14.80
C GLU A 155 31.89 5.99 -13.84
N GLY A 156 31.72 6.08 -12.51
CA GLY A 156 32.74 5.68 -11.55
C GLY A 156 32.21 4.71 -10.51
N GLU A 157 32.84 3.53 -10.44
CA GLU A 157 32.65 2.54 -9.38
C GLU A 157 32.94 3.16 -7.99
N LEU A 158 32.17 2.76 -6.98
CA LEU A 158 32.45 3.12 -5.60
C LEU A 158 33.80 2.53 -5.18
N PRO A 159 34.64 3.26 -4.42
CA PRO A 159 35.88 2.68 -3.90
C PRO A 159 35.61 1.44 -3.05
N ASP A 160 36.37 0.36 -3.23
CA ASP A 160 36.18 -0.92 -2.50
C ASP A 160 36.02 -0.73 -0.98
N LYS A 161 36.86 0.11 -0.37
CA LYS A 161 36.79 0.41 1.07
C LYS A 161 35.48 1.05 1.52
N LEU A 162 34.83 1.80 0.63
CA LEU A 162 33.52 2.39 0.91
C LEU A 162 32.42 1.34 0.80
N VAL A 163 32.52 0.44 -0.19
CA VAL A 163 31.60 -0.69 -0.38
C VAL A 163 31.67 -1.63 0.82
N ASP A 164 32.88 -2.03 1.23
CA ASP A 164 33.11 -2.86 2.42
C ASP A 164 32.50 -2.22 3.67
N LEU A 165 32.78 -0.93 3.92
CA LEU A 165 32.25 -0.21 5.08
C LEU A 165 30.72 -0.08 5.04
N PHE A 166 30.13 0.06 3.84
CA PHE A 166 28.69 0.10 3.66
C PHE A 166 28.06 -1.23 4.04
N TRP A 167 28.58 -2.34 3.52
CA TRP A 167 28.06 -3.66 3.83
C TRP A 167 28.27 -4.07 5.29
N ASP A 168 29.44 -3.76 5.87
CA ASP A 168 29.66 -3.90 7.31
C ASP A 168 28.59 -3.14 8.13
N THR A 169 28.21 -1.94 7.68
CA THR A 169 27.19 -1.13 8.36
C THR A 169 25.80 -1.73 8.20
N VAL A 170 25.47 -2.28 7.03
CA VAL A 170 24.18 -2.94 6.76
C VAL A 170 24.06 -4.26 7.53
N GLU A 171 25.13 -5.05 7.62
CA GLU A 171 25.14 -6.31 8.37
C GLU A 171 24.90 -6.14 9.87
N GLU A 172 25.38 -5.03 10.44
CA GLU A 172 25.18 -4.67 11.85
C GLU A 172 23.75 -4.18 12.16
N THR A 173 22.90 -3.98 11.15
CA THR A 173 21.52 -3.54 11.33
C THR A 173 20.62 -4.63 11.92
N GLN A 174 19.66 -4.21 12.74
CA GLN A 174 18.56 -5.08 13.12
C GLN A 174 17.66 -5.37 11.92
N LYS A 175 17.16 -6.59 11.79
CA LYS A 175 16.37 -7.03 10.62
C LYS A 175 14.86 -6.98 10.83
N GLY A 176 14.41 -6.39 11.95
CA GLY A 176 13.01 -6.34 12.37
C GLY A 176 12.19 -5.20 11.77
N PHE A 177 12.57 -4.67 10.60
CA PHE A 177 11.88 -3.56 9.97
C PHE A 177 10.60 -3.99 9.25
N VAL A 178 9.58 -3.13 9.29
CA VAL A 178 8.28 -3.37 8.63
C VAL A 178 8.33 -2.95 7.15
N ASP A 179 9.06 -1.89 6.86
CA ASP A 179 9.20 -1.28 5.53
C ASP A 179 10.69 -1.20 5.17
N VAL A 180 11.10 -1.84 4.08
CA VAL A 180 12.49 -1.86 3.62
C VAL A 180 12.58 -1.29 2.21
N SER A 181 13.41 -0.27 2.03
CA SER A 181 13.75 0.28 0.71
C SER A 181 15.23 0.04 0.44
N ALA A 182 15.54 -0.55 -0.70
CA ALA A 182 16.90 -0.82 -1.15
C ALA A 182 17.09 -0.21 -2.54
N THR A 183 18.06 0.68 -2.68
CA THR A 183 18.38 1.34 -3.96
C THR A 183 19.85 1.18 -4.27
N GLY A 184 20.18 0.76 -5.47
CA GLY A 184 21.57 0.68 -5.93
C GLY A 184 21.69 1.00 -7.41
N ASP A 185 22.75 1.72 -7.76
CA ASP A 185 23.03 2.11 -9.14
C ASP A 185 23.88 1.07 -9.90
N ASP A 186 24.35 0.00 -9.25
CA ASP A 186 25.08 -1.11 -9.88
C ASP A 186 24.60 -2.52 -9.41
N VAL A 187 24.84 -3.59 -10.17
CA VAL A 187 24.54 -4.99 -9.77
C VAL A 187 25.52 -5.36 -8.66
N ASP A 188 25.14 -4.99 -7.44
CA ASP A 188 25.82 -5.43 -6.25
C ASP A 188 25.18 -6.73 -5.79
N VAL A 189 25.88 -7.84 -6.00
CA VAL A 189 25.48 -9.18 -5.53
C VAL A 189 25.17 -9.15 -4.02
N ALA A 190 25.84 -8.29 -3.24
CA ALA A 190 25.55 -8.14 -1.82
C ALA A 190 24.20 -7.43 -1.58
N LEU A 191 23.80 -6.47 -2.43
CA LEU A 191 22.49 -5.82 -2.36
C LEU A 191 21.36 -6.80 -2.65
N GLU A 192 21.51 -7.63 -3.67
CA GLU A 192 20.56 -8.68 -3.99
C GLU A 192 20.47 -9.72 -2.88
N SER A 193 21.62 -10.14 -2.35
CA SER A 193 21.68 -11.07 -1.21
C SER A 193 21.00 -10.49 0.02
N PHE A 194 21.16 -9.18 0.27
CA PHE A 194 20.47 -8.48 1.35
C PHE A 194 18.95 -8.43 1.11
N VAL A 195 18.49 -8.10 -0.09
CA VAL A 195 17.07 -8.05 -0.44
C VAL A 195 16.43 -9.43 -0.29
N ALA A 196 17.06 -10.47 -0.83
CA ALA A 196 16.64 -11.85 -0.66
C ALA A 196 16.58 -12.25 0.82
N TYR A 197 17.62 -11.91 1.59
CA TYR A 197 17.63 -12.13 3.03
C TYR A 197 16.45 -11.45 3.74
N CYS A 198 16.14 -10.20 3.40
CA CYS A 198 14.99 -9.49 3.97
C CYS A 198 13.67 -10.19 3.64
N ILE A 199 13.52 -10.72 2.42
CA ILE A 199 12.32 -11.45 2.00
C ILE A 199 12.16 -12.74 2.81
N GLU A 200 13.23 -13.54 2.91
CA GLU A 200 13.23 -14.86 3.54
C GLU A 200 13.12 -14.78 5.07
N GLN A 201 13.86 -13.85 5.69
CA GLN A 201 14.03 -13.79 7.15
C GLN A 201 13.27 -12.64 7.80
N GLY A 202 12.68 -11.74 7.02
CA GLY A 202 11.96 -10.57 7.50
C GLY A 202 10.63 -10.95 8.14
N ALA A 203 10.68 -11.44 9.38
CA ALA A 203 9.49 -11.85 10.13
C ALA A 203 8.46 -10.73 10.30
N PHE A 204 8.88 -9.46 10.21
CA PHE A 204 8.01 -8.28 10.34
C PHE A 204 7.77 -7.52 9.03
N LEU A 205 8.41 -7.93 7.94
CA LEU A 205 8.38 -7.22 6.66
C LEU A 205 6.95 -7.26 6.07
N GLU A 206 6.40 -6.08 5.83
CA GLU A 206 5.09 -5.86 5.17
C GLU A 206 5.27 -5.17 3.81
N GLU A 207 6.32 -4.37 3.65
CA GLU A 207 6.61 -3.61 2.43
C GLU A 207 8.10 -3.68 2.11
N LEU A 208 8.43 -4.05 0.87
CA LEU A 208 9.79 -4.02 0.34
C LEU A 208 9.78 -3.28 -0.99
N SER A 209 10.66 -2.31 -1.16
CA SER A 209 10.91 -1.64 -2.44
C SER A 209 12.36 -1.81 -2.82
N TYR A 210 12.62 -2.40 -3.98
CA TYR A 210 13.94 -2.60 -4.54
C TYR A 210 14.04 -1.84 -5.85
N TYR A 211 15.03 -0.97 -5.95
CA TYR A 211 15.30 -0.15 -7.13
C TYR A 211 16.71 -0.46 -7.60
N ASN A 212 16.84 -1.05 -8.78
CA ASN A 212 18.14 -1.26 -9.42
C ASN A 212 18.08 -0.74 -10.86
N SER A 213 19.00 0.13 -11.24
CA SER A 213 18.99 0.79 -12.55
C SER A 213 19.56 -0.04 -13.71
N LEU A 214 20.12 -1.23 -13.44
CA LEU A 214 20.82 -1.97 -14.47
C LEU A 214 19.93 -2.80 -15.39
N GLU A 215 20.16 -2.59 -16.69
CA GLU A 215 19.64 -3.41 -17.77
C GLU A 215 20.59 -4.62 -17.96
N GLY A 216 20.29 -5.74 -17.32
CA GLY A 216 21.05 -6.98 -17.52
C GLY A 216 20.31 -8.23 -17.02
N ASP A 217 20.14 -9.22 -17.90
CA ASP A 217 19.37 -10.44 -17.63
C ASP A 217 20.03 -11.38 -16.59
N GLU A 218 21.34 -11.25 -16.34
CA GLU A 218 22.10 -12.27 -15.59
C GLU A 218 22.24 -12.01 -14.08
N GLY A 219 21.65 -10.93 -13.54
CA GLY A 219 21.86 -10.52 -12.14
C GLY A 219 20.88 -11.12 -11.12
N HIS A 220 19.59 -11.15 -11.41
CA HIS A 220 18.58 -11.08 -10.34
C HIS A 220 18.04 -12.41 -9.81
N ALA A 221 18.69 -13.53 -10.15
CA ALA A 221 18.23 -14.89 -9.80
C ALA A 221 18.03 -15.08 -8.28
N VAL A 222 18.88 -14.45 -7.46
CA VAL A 222 18.81 -14.54 -5.99
C VAL A 222 17.53 -13.90 -5.46
N VAL A 223 17.20 -12.69 -5.92
CA VAL A 223 15.96 -11.99 -5.54
C VAL A 223 14.75 -12.75 -6.04
N TYR A 224 14.79 -13.23 -7.28
CA TYR A 224 13.73 -14.03 -7.88
C TYR A 224 13.41 -15.30 -7.09
N ASN A 225 14.42 -16.09 -6.74
CA ASN A 225 14.21 -17.29 -5.93
C ASN A 225 13.63 -16.94 -4.55
N ALA A 226 14.11 -15.89 -3.91
CA ALA A 226 13.58 -15.44 -2.63
C ALA A 226 12.10 -15.01 -2.75
N VAL A 227 11.73 -14.26 -3.79
CA VAL A 227 10.33 -13.87 -3.99
C VAL A 227 9.45 -15.07 -4.33
N ALA A 228 9.91 -16.00 -5.17
CA ALA A 228 9.14 -17.19 -5.52
C ALA A 228 8.83 -18.05 -4.29
N SER A 229 9.80 -18.21 -3.39
CA SER A 229 9.61 -18.94 -2.13
C SER A 229 8.46 -18.38 -1.29
N LEU A 230 8.18 -17.07 -1.38
CA LEU A 230 7.05 -16.45 -0.70
C LEU A 230 5.72 -17.03 -1.18
N PHE A 231 5.61 -17.49 -2.41
CA PHE A 231 4.38 -18.07 -2.93
C PHE A 231 4.19 -19.53 -2.51
N GLY A 232 5.27 -20.23 -2.17
CA GLY A 232 5.24 -21.59 -1.62
C GLY A 232 4.87 -21.66 -0.13
N GLU A 233 5.20 -20.62 0.66
CA GLU A 233 5.05 -20.65 2.13
C GLU A 233 4.04 -19.64 2.69
N THR A 234 3.39 -19.97 3.80
CA THR A 234 2.53 -19.04 4.55
C THR A 234 3.36 -18.22 5.54
N ARG A 235 3.37 -16.88 5.44
CA ARG A 235 4.07 -15.96 6.37
C ARG A 235 3.22 -15.55 7.57
N GLY A 236 1.90 -15.63 7.44
CA GLY A 236 0.93 -15.15 8.43
C GLY A 236 0.71 -13.64 8.45
N ARG A 237 1.24 -12.89 7.47
CA ARG A 237 1.08 -11.45 7.28
C ARG A 237 1.17 -11.02 5.81
N PRO A 238 0.41 -9.99 5.40
CA PRO A 238 0.53 -9.44 4.05
C PRO A 238 1.95 -8.98 3.71
N LEU A 239 2.31 -9.09 2.42
CA LEU A 239 3.56 -8.56 1.89
C LEU A 239 3.32 -7.87 0.55
N TYR A 240 3.86 -6.67 0.41
CA TYR A 240 3.96 -5.95 -0.83
C TYR A 240 5.45 -5.80 -1.20
N VAL A 241 5.82 -6.30 -2.37
CA VAL A 241 7.17 -6.22 -2.93
C VAL A 241 7.09 -5.40 -4.21
N TYR A 242 7.86 -4.32 -4.28
CA TYR A 242 7.99 -3.49 -5.46
C TYR A 242 9.42 -3.61 -6.00
N LEU A 243 9.55 -3.98 -7.26
CA LEU A 243 10.79 -4.33 -7.93
C LEU A 243 10.97 -3.42 -9.15
N GLU A 244 11.54 -2.24 -8.94
CA GLU A 244 11.83 -1.30 -10.02
C GLU A 244 13.14 -1.64 -10.73
N GLY A 245 13.09 -1.65 -12.06
CA GLY A 245 14.20 -2.06 -12.93
C GLY A 245 14.25 -3.56 -13.21
N LEU A 246 13.60 -4.40 -12.39
CA LEU A 246 13.50 -5.83 -12.67
C LEU A 246 12.47 -6.12 -13.77
N VAL A 247 12.92 -6.83 -14.80
CA VAL A 247 12.04 -7.42 -15.81
C VAL A 247 11.60 -8.78 -15.30
N LEU A 248 10.34 -8.90 -14.91
CA LEU A 248 9.74 -10.17 -14.52
C LEU A 248 9.58 -11.04 -15.78
N ASP A 249 10.65 -11.72 -16.17
CA ASP A 249 10.65 -12.61 -17.31
C ASP A 249 9.82 -13.88 -17.03
N PHE A 250 9.72 -14.71 -18.07
CA PHE A 250 8.97 -15.94 -17.97
C PHE A 250 9.58 -16.99 -17.07
N ASP A 251 10.90 -17.10 -17.07
CA ASP A 251 11.58 -18.12 -16.28
C ASP A 251 11.31 -17.85 -14.80
N TYR A 252 11.30 -16.57 -14.41
CA TYR A 252 10.87 -16.14 -13.09
C TYR A 252 9.40 -16.47 -12.78
N ILE A 253 8.47 -16.14 -13.69
CA ILE A 253 7.04 -16.44 -13.48
C ILE A 253 6.82 -17.95 -13.34
N GLU A 254 7.53 -18.76 -14.11
CA GLU A 254 7.47 -20.23 -14.03
C GLU A 254 7.91 -20.71 -12.64
N ILE A 255 9.00 -20.17 -12.07
CA ILE A 255 9.44 -20.48 -10.70
C ILE A 255 8.38 -20.07 -9.66
N VAL A 256 7.81 -18.87 -9.77
CA VAL A 256 6.74 -18.41 -8.87
C VAL A 256 5.52 -19.32 -8.93
N ILE A 257 5.13 -19.75 -10.14
CA ILE A 257 4.01 -20.66 -10.35
C ILE A 257 4.31 -22.03 -9.74
N ASP A 258 5.50 -22.57 -9.98
CA ASP A 258 5.90 -23.88 -9.47
C ASP A 258 5.88 -23.89 -7.93
N ASP A 259 6.46 -22.88 -7.29
CA ASP A 259 6.42 -22.74 -5.83
C ASP A 259 4.98 -22.57 -5.31
N TRP A 260 4.17 -21.77 -5.99
CA TRP A 260 2.76 -21.61 -5.63
C TRP A 260 1.96 -22.91 -5.73
N LEU A 261 2.20 -23.73 -6.77
CA LEU A 261 1.54 -25.03 -6.95
C LEU A 261 1.94 -26.04 -5.86
N LEU A 262 3.10 -25.85 -5.23
CA LEU A 262 3.57 -26.64 -4.09
C LEU A 262 3.05 -26.13 -2.73
N SER A 263 2.43 -24.94 -2.69
CA SER A 263 1.90 -24.34 -1.46
C SER A 263 0.72 -25.13 -0.87
N ASP A 264 0.40 -24.85 0.40
CA ASP A 264 -0.78 -25.41 1.08
C ASP A 264 -2.11 -24.77 0.63
N GLY A 265 -2.06 -23.79 -0.27
CA GLY A 265 -3.22 -23.05 -0.78
C GLY A 265 -3.86 -22.10 0.23
N ILE A 266 -3.23 -21.84 1.38
CA ILE A 266 -3.74 -20.86 2.34
C ILE A 266 -3.61 -19.46 1.74
N TYR A 267 -4.74 -18.75 1.71
CA TYR A 267 -4.78 -17.40 1.18
C TYR A 267 -4.04 -16.42 2.10
N GLU A 268 -3.04 -15.76 1.52
CA GLU A 268 -2.31 -14.65 2.11
C GLU A 268 -2.05 -13.61 1.03
N MET A 269 -2.34 -12.33 1.33
CA MET A 269 -2.17 -11.27 0.34
C MET A 269 -0.68 -11.02 0.11
N LYS A 270 -0.21 -11.38 -1.09
CA LYS A 270 1.14 -11.12 -1.58
C LYS A 270 1.00 -10.38 -2.90
N THR A 271 1.77 -9.32 -3.06
CA THR A 271 1.80 -8.53 -4.30
C THR A 271 3.24 -8.28 -4.64
N VAL A 272 3.62 -8.62 -5.86
CA VAL A 272 4.91 -8.31 -6.45
C VAL A 272 4.62 -7.43 -7.65
N GLU A 273 5.10 -6.19 -7.63
CA GLU A 273 4.90 -5.22 -8.71
C GLU A 273 6.26 -4.87 -9.33
N GLY A 274 6.36 -4.90 -10.66
CA GLY A 274 7.53 -4.52 -11.45
C GLY A 274 7.27 -3.24 -12.25
N ALA A 275 8.29 -2.40 -12.44
CA ALA A 275 8.12 -1.12 -13.15
C ALA A 275 8.06 -1.26 -14.68
N ASN A 276 8.60 -2.34 -15.24
CA ASN A 276 8.72 -2.54 -16.68
C ASN A 276 7.57 -3.39 -17.23
N HIS A 277 7.06 -3.04 -18.41
CA HIS A 277 6.02 -3.81 -19.11
C HIS A 277 6.48 -5.26 -19.30
N MET A 278 5.81 -6.19 -18.64
CA MET A 278 6.32 -7.55 -18.45
C MET A 278 6.38 -8.42 -19.71
N PHE A 279 5.68 -8.09 -20.79
CA PHE A 279 5.46 -9.06 -21.87
C PHE A 279 5.60 -8.48 -23.28
N GLY A 280 6.39 -9.16 -24.12
CA GLY A 280 6.23 -9.08 -25.58
C GLY A 280 4.93 -9.77 -26.00
N GLU A 281 4.26 -9.31 -27.05
CA GLU A 281 2.92 -9.80 -27.44
C GLU A 281 2.84 -11.33 -27.63
N GLU A 282 3.91 -11.99 -28.11
CA GLU A 282 3.93 -13.45 -28.35
C GLU A 282 3.85 -14.30 -27.08
N GLN A 283 4.13 -13.70 -25.93
CA GLN A 283 4.37 -14.39 -24.67
C GLN A 283 3.08 -14.55 -23.84
N HIS A 284 2.08 -13.72 -24.10
CA HIS A 284 0.81 -13.70 -23.39
C HIS A 284 0.01 -15.00 -23.58
N GLU A 285 0.11 -15.65 -24.76
CA GLU A 285 -0.72 -16.81 -25.13
C GLU A 285 -0.53 -18.04 -24.23
N LYS A 286 0.69 -18.31 -23.74
CA LYS A 286 1.02 -19.55 -22.99
C LYS A 286 0.32 -19.62 -21.64
N TRP A 287 0.15 -18.48 -20.97
CA TRP A 287 -0.29 -18.44 -19.58
C TRP A 287 -1.66 -17.81 -19.38
N GLU A 288 -2.30 -17.35 -20.44
CA GLU A 288 -3.65 -16.81 -20.46
C GLU A 288 -4.64 -17.45 -19.48
N ASP A 289 -4.65 -18.78 -19.36
CA ASP A 289 -5.55 -19.49 -18.44
C ASP A 289 -5.23 -19.33 -16.95
N MET A 290 -3.97 -19.02 -16.58
CA MET A 290 -3.51 -18.72 -15.22
C MET A 290 -3.41 -17.20 -14.94
N LEU A 291 -3.33 -16.37 -15.98
CA LEU A 291 -3.05 -14.92 -15.92
C LEU A 291 -4.12 -14.06 -15.22
N SER A 292 -5.26 -14.58 -14.75
CA SER A 292 -6.22 -13.71 -14.02
C SER A 292 -5.66 -13.11 -12.72
N ALA A 293 -4.56 -13.66 -12.20
CA ALA A 293 -3.83 -13.20 -11.02
C ALA A 293 -2.52 -12.43 -11.35
N ILE A 294 -2.16 -12.34 -12.63
CA ILE A 294 -0.95 -11.66 -13.12
C ILE A 294 -1.41 -10.49 -13.99
N GLY A 295 -1.34 -9.27 -13.46
CA GLY A 295 -1.55 -8.04 -14.23
C GLY A 295 -0.31 -7.71 -15.07
N ASP A 296 -0.44 -6.72 -15.96
CA ASP A 296 0.63 -6.32 -16.91
C ASP A 296 1.97 -6.03 -16.22
N ASN A 297 1.93 -5.57 -14.97
CA ASN A 297 3.09 -5.15 -14.18
C ASN A 297 3.08 -5.74 -12.75
N GLU A 298 2.16 -6.66 -12.42
CA GLU A 298 2.15 -7.26 -11.07
C GLU A 298 1.68 -8.71 -11.01
N ILE A 299 2.22 -9.46 -10.04
CA ILE A 299 1.75 -10.78 -9.64
C ILE A 299 1.07 -10.64 -8.28
N ARG A 300 -0.19 -11.06 -8.17
CA ARG A 300 -0.97 -10.97 -6.92
C ARG A 300 -1.55 -12.30 -6.51
N VAL A 301 -1.31 -12.71 -5.26
CA VAL A 301 -2.14 -13.74 -4.62
C VAL A 301 -3.44 -13.07 -4.18
N VAL A 302 -4.52 -13.37 -4.89
CA VAL A 302 -5.87 -12.87 -4.61
C VAL A 302 -6.73 -13.96 -4.00
N LYS A 303 -7.69 -13.54 -3.17
CA LYS A 303 -8.66 -14.47 -2.61
C LYS A 303 -9.43 -15.11 -3.75
N PHE A 304 -9.51 -16.44 -3.79
CA PHE A 304 -10.26 -17.13 -4.83
C PHE A 304 -11.71 -16.67 -4.84
N GLU A 305 -12.15 -16.12 -5.97
CA GLU A 305 -13.52 -15.72 -6.22
C GLU A 305 -14.04 -16.43 -7.48
N PRO A 306 -15.36 -16.58 -7.64
CA PRO A 306 -15.92 -17.47 -8.67
C PRO A 306 -15.56 -17.13 -10.12
N TRP A 307 -15.15 -15.89 -10.42
CA TRP A 307 -14.76 -15.45 -11.78
C TRP A 307 -13.30 -15.75 -12.14
N HIS A 308 -12.48 -16.19 -11.19
CA HIS A 308 -11.09 -16.60 -11.47
C HIS A 308 -11.01 -17.92 -12.25
N VAL A 309 -12.13 -18.64 -12.40
CA VAL A 309 -12.24 -19.79 -13.29
C VAL A 309 -13.21 -19.47 -14.42
N PRO A 310 -13.10 -20.14 -15.59
CA PRO A 310 -14.09 -19.99 -16.64
C PRO A 310 -15.51 -20.23 -16.11
N VAL A 311 -16.37 -19.22 -16.23
CA VAL A 311 -17.75 -19.24 -15.74
C VAL A 311 -18.70 -19.69 -16.85
N ASP A 312 -19.81 -20.32 -16.47
CA ASP A 312 -20.88 -20.65 -17.41
C ASP A 312 -21.97 -19.58 -17.44
N LEU A 313 -22.83 -19.69 -18.45
CA LEU A 313 -23.94 -18.78 -18.65
C LEU A 313 -24.86 -18.68 -17.42
N LYS A 314 -25.09 -19.80 -16.71
CA LYS A 314 -25.96 -19.81 -15.52
C LYS A 314 -25.41 -18.92 -14.41
N TRP A 315 -24.09 -18.92 -14.22
CA TRP A 315 -23.44 -18.04 -13.24
C TRP A 315 -23.61 -16.57 -13.61
N ILE A 316 -23.41 -16.22 -14.90
CA ILE A 316 -23.59 -14.84 -15.39
C ILE A 316 -25.05 -14.38 -15.27
N ASP A 317 -26.02 -15.23 -15.61
CA ASP A 317 -27.44 -14.88 -15.48
C ASP A 317 -27.82 -14.67 -14.01
N ALA A 318 -27.30 -15.50 -13.10
CA ALA A 318 -27.50 -15.32 -11.67
C ALA A 318 -26.87 -14.01 -11.17
N LEU A 319 -25.68 -13.66 -11.64
CA LEU A 319 -25.01 -12.40 -11.34
C LEU A 319 -25.84 -11.19 -11.81
N ILE A 320 -26.29 -11.19 -13.07
CA ILE A 320 -27.12 -10.12 -13.65
C ILE A 320 -28.44 -9.99 -12.88
N LYS A 321 -29.07 -11.13 -12.55
CA LYS A 321 -30.31 -11.15 -11.76
C LYS A 321 -30.10 -10.54 -10.38
N ASN A 322 -29.08 -10.98 -9.65
CA ASN A 322 -28.75 -10.44 -8.32
C ASN A 322 -28.43 -8.94 -8.38
N TRP A 323 -27.70 -8.51 -9.41
CA TRP A 323 -27.40 -7.09 -9.64
C TRP A 323 -28.68 -6.26 -9.86
N ARG A 324 -29.62 -6.74 -10.70
CA ARG A 324 -30.91 -6.08 -10.97
C ARG A 324 -31.83 -6.04 -9.75
N GLU A 325 -31.77 -7.04 -8.87
CA GLU A 325 -32.54 -7.10 -7.62
C GLU A 325 -31.95 -6.16 -6.56
N GLY A 326 -30.65 -5.90 -6.61
CA GLY A 326 -29.91 -5.03 -5.70
C GLY A 326 -30.01 -3.53 -6.00
N CYS A 327 -29.00 -2.78 -5.54
CA CYS A 327 -28.89 -1.33 -5.75
C CYS A 327 -28.21 -0.94 -7.08
N GLY A 328 -27.61 -1.91 -7.77
CA GLY A 328 -26.90 -1.70 -9.03
C GLY A 328 -25.49 -1.08 -8.90
N PHE A 329 -25.03 -0.70 -7.71
CA PHE A 329 -23.73 -0.03 -7.51
C PHE A 329 -22.52 -0.95 -7.59
N TYR A 330 -22.73 -2.25 -7.41
CA TYR A 330 -21.66 -3.25 -7.32
C TYR A 330 -22.07 -4.48 -8.10
N VAL A 331 -21.13 -5.05 -8.88
CA VAL A 331 -21.36 -6.30 -9.59
C VAL A 331 -21.37 -7.47 -8.60
N TRP A 332 -20.36 -7.53 -7.72
CA TRP A 332 -20.22 -8.62 -6.75
C TRP A 332 -19.49 -8.17 -5.48
N ARG A 333 -20.04 -8.45 -4.29
CA ARG A 333 -19.39 -8.23 -2.96
C ARG A 333 -18.73 -6.85 -2.71
N GLY A 334 -19.11 -5.81 -3.44
CA GLY A 334 -18.50 -4.48 -3.31
C GLY A 334 -17.56 -4.12 -4.46
N GLU A 335 -17.27 -5.05 -5.36
CA GLU A 335 -16.52 -4.82 -6.58
C GLU A 335 -17.39 -4.14 -7.65
N GLY A 336 -16.83 -3.09 -8.24
CA GLY A 336 -17.47 -2.32 -9.32
C GLY A 336 -17.23 -2.91 -10.70
N ASN A 337 -16.15 -3.66 -10.89
CA ASN A 337 -15.81 -4.37 -12.11
C ASN A 337 -14.91 -5.58 -11.81
N PHE A 338 -14.86 -6.53 -12.74
CA PHE A 338 -13.86 -7.60 -12.76
C PHE A 338 -13.81 -8.25 -14.15
N SER A 339 -12.67 -8.88 -14.45
CA SER A 339 -12.48 -9.69 -15.66
C SER A 339 -12.79 -11.16 -15.40
N PHE A 340 -13.29 -11.86 -16.40
CA PHE A 340 -13.63 -13.28 -16.33
C PHE A 340 -13.55 -13.95 -17.71
N ARG A 341 -13.49 -15.29 -17.71
CA ARG A 341 -13.52 -16.11 -18.92
C ARG A 341 -14.84 -16.86 -19.03
N LEU A 342 -15.36 -17.06 -20.23
CA LEU A 342 -16.51 -17.93 -20.46
C LEU A 342 -16.04 -19.35 -20.75
N LYS A 343 -16.64 -20.37 -20.13
CA LYS A 343 -16.33 -21.79 -20.43
C LYS A 343 -16.45 -22.15 -21.92
N LYS A 344 -17.27 -21.42 -22.69
CA LYS A 344 -17.47 -21.64 -24.12
C LYS A 344 -17.71 -20.30 -24.82
N ASN A 345 -16.94 -19.99 -25.86
CA ASN A 345 -17.09 -18.76 -26.66
C ASN A 345 -18.52 -18.55 -27.22
N ARG A 346 -19.23 -19.66 -27.51
CA ARG A 346 -20.65 -19.61 -27.95
C ARG A 346 -21.62 -19.01 -26.92
N TYR A 347 -21.21 -18.87 -25.65
CA TYR A 347 -22.04 -18.25 -24.61
C TYR A 347 -22.18 -16.74 -24.81
N TRP A 348 -21.22 -16.07 -25.45
CA TRP A 348 -21.38 -14.65 -25.80
C TRP A 348 -22.60 -14.39 -26.69
N LYS A 349 -22.80 -15.21 -27.73
CA LYS A 349 -23.96 -15.08 -28.62
C LYS A 349 -25.28 -15.20 -27.85
N LYS A 350 -25.33 -16.12 -26.88
CA LYS A 350 -26.52 -16.31 -26.02
C LYS A 350 -26.77 -15.11 -25.10
N LEU A 351 -25.71 -14.54 -24.51
CA LEU A 351 -25.83 -13.32 -23.70
C LEU A 351 -26.41 -12.15 -24.51
N VAL A 352 -25.97 -12.00 -25.76
CA VAL A 352 -26.50 -10.96 -26.68
C VAL A 352 -27.96 -11.25 -27.08
N GLU A 353 -28.29 -12.51 -27.36
CA GLU A 353 -29.67 -12.90 -27.68
C GLU A 353 -30.63 -12.64 -26.51
N GLU A 354 -30.19 -12.87 -25.27
CA GLU A 354 -31.02 -12.76 -24.07
C GLU A 354 -31.12 -11.34 -23.51
N HIS A 355 -30.00 -10.61 -23.45
CA HIS A 355 -29.93 -9.33 -22.73
C HIS A 355 -29.90 -8.11 -23.65
N GLY A 356 -29.84 -8.29 -24.98
CA GLY A 356 -29.95 -7.23 -25.97
C GLY A 356 -28.73 -7.11 -26.89
N PRO A 357 -28.80 -6.28 -27.94
CA PRO A 357 -27.73 -6.16 -28.93
C PRO A 357 -26.45 -5.59 -28.30
N ALA A 358 -25.30 -6.18 -28.66
CA ALA A 358 -24.00 -5.60 -28.37
C ALA A 358 -23.66 -4.50 -29.38
N VAL A 359 -22.97 -3.46 -28.92
CA VAL A 359 -22.52 -2.34 -29.75
C VAL A 359 -21.00 -2.37 -29.82
N GLU A 360 -20.45 -2.21 -31.02
CA GLU A 360 -19.00 -2.09 -31.23
C GLU A 360 -18.52 -0.69 -30.79
N ARG A 361 -17.48 -0.64 -29.95
CA ARG A 361 -16.83 0.59 -29.48
C ARG A 361 -15.33 0.36 -29.36
N LYS A 362 -14.54 1.12 -30.13
CA LYS A 362 -13.06 1.05 -30.10
C LYS A 362 -12.57 -0.41 -30.14
N GLU A 363 -13.01 -1.16 -31.14
CA GLU A 363 -12.62 -2.57 -31.37
C GLU A 363 -13.14 -3.58 -30.33
N GLN A 364 -13.93 -3.15 -29.35
CA GLN A 364 -14.56 -4.02 -28.36
C GLN A 364 -16.08 -4.12 -28.58
N LEU A 365 -16.64 -5.32 -28.38
CA LEU A 365 -18.10 -5.50 -28.35
C LEU A 365 -18.61 -5.28 -26.94
N VAL A 366 -19.52 -4.33 -26.77
CA VAL A 366 -20.06 -3.93 -25.46
C VAL A 366 -21.55 -4.24 -25.40
N LEU A 367 -21.94 -5.12 -24.49
CA LEU A 367 -23.32 -5.38 -24.12
C LEU A 367 -23.68 -4.50 -22.91
N SER A 368 -24.69 -3.63 -23.05
CA SER A 368 -25.13 -2.72 -21.98
C SER A 368 -26.49 -3.13 -21.45
N ILE A 369 -26.56 -3.48 -20.17
CA ILE A 369 -27.79 -3.92 -19.51
C ILE A 369 -28.24 -2.84 -18.53
N ALA A 370 -29.40 -2.22 -18.79
CA ALA A 370 -29.92 -1.16 -17.94
C ALA A 370 -30.43 -1.71 -16.59
N HIS A 371 -30.13 -1.00 -15.50
CA HIS A 371 -30.71 -1.30 -14.19
C HIS A 371 -32.18 -0.86 -14.16
N PRO A 372 -33.12 -1.67 -13.65
CA PRO A 372 -34.55 -1.33 -13.70
C PRO A 372 -34.93 -0.11 -12.86
N LYS A 373 -34.16 0.20 -11.81
CA LYS A 373 -34.48 1.25 -10.84
C LYS A 373 -33.50 2.43 -10.82
N SER A 374 -32.31 2.27 -11.41
CA SER A 374 -31.18 3.18 -11.21
C SER A 374 -30.63 3.63 -12.56
N PRO A 375 -30.10 4.85 -12.72
CA PRO A 375 -29.49 5.33 -13.96
C PRO A 375 -28.08 4.74 -14.14
N ILE A 376 -27.99 3.41 -14.08
CA ILE A 376 -26.74 2.66 -14.07
C ILE A 376 -26.89 1.50 -15.05
N PHE A 377 -25.79 1.19 -15.72
CA PHE A 377 -25.70 0.10 -16.67
C PHE A 377 -24.69 -0.92 -16.16
N LEU A 378 -24.98 -2.20 -16.36
CA LEU A 378 -23.98 -3.24 -16.31
C LEU A 378 -23.44 -3.39 -17.73
N GLU A 379 -22.19 -3.03 -17.95
CA GLU A 379 -21.50 -3.25 -19.23
C GLU A 379 -20.75 -4.58 -19.17
N VAL A 380 -20.98 -5.45 -20.14
CA VAL A 380 -20.12 -6.62 -20.41
C VAL A 380 -19.35 -6.31 -21.69
N ARG A 381 -18.04 -6.16 -21.57
CA ARG A 381 -17.13 -5.90 -22.68
C ARG A 381 -16.45 -7.20 -23.06
N LYS A 382 -16.41 -7.48 -24.36
CA LYS A 382 -15.68 -8.61 -24.92
C LYS A 382 -14.41 -8.09 -25.57
N SER A 383 -13.27 -8.60 -25.14
CA SER A 383 -12.00 -8.54 -25.89
C SER A 383 -11.78 -9.86 -26.63
N GLU A 384 -10.62 -10.03 -27.25
CA GLU A 384 -10.28 -11.26 -27.98
C GLU A 384 -10.28 -12.49 -27.06
N THR A 385 -9.72 -12.34 -25.86
CA THR A 385 -9.39 -13.47 -24.97
C THR A 385 -10.15 -13.45 -23.64
N GLN A 386 -10.75 -12.32 -23.26
CA GLN A 386 -11.46 -12.18 -21.98
C GLN A 386 -12.73 -11.33 -22.06
N PHE A 387 -13.49 -11.37 -20.97
CA PHE A 387 -14.66 -10.51 -20.77
C PHE A 387 -14.44 -9.66 -19.54
N GLU A 388 -14.76 -8.37 -19.63
CA GLU A 388 -14.84 -7.47 -18.48
C GLU A 388 -16.32 -7.23 -18.17
N ILE A 389 -16.75 -7.40 -16.93
CA ILE A 389 -18.06 -6.93 -16.47
C ILE A 389 -17.86 -5.79 -15.49
N GLY A 390 -18.56 -4.68 -15.72
CA GLY A 390 -18.40 -3.49 -14.91
C GLY A 390 -19.68 -2.67 -14.80
N VAL A 391 -19.81 -1.97 -13.68
CA VAL A 391 -20.85 -0.98 -13.45
C VAL A 391 -20.44 0.33 -14.13
N LYS A 392 -21.26 0.79 -15.07
CA LYS A 392 -21.13 2.11 -15.67
C LYS A 392 -22.22 3.04 -15.18
N HIS A 393 -21.79 4.13 -14.59
CA HIS A 393 -22.69 5.17 -14.13
C HIS A 393 -23.06 6.12 -15.27
N GLU A 394 -24.28 6.64 -15.23
CA GLU A 394 -24.67 7.72 -16.13
C GLU A 394 -23.80 8.96 -15.88
N PHE A 395 -23.30 9.57 -16.96
CA PHE A 395 -22.49 10.78 -16.89
C PHE A 395 -23.37 12.03 -16.68
N TYR A 396 -23.07 12.80 -15.64
CA TYR A 396 -23.77 14.02 -15.29
C TYR A 396 -22.92 15.24 -15.63
N THR A 397 -23.38 16.02 -16.60
CA THR A 397 -22.83 17.37 -16.81
C THR A 397 -23.19 18.28 -15.63
N LYS A 398 -22.45 19.37 -15.46
CA LYS A 398 -22.76 20.40 -14.45
C LYS A 398 -24.23 20.85 -14.50
N ASN A 399 -24.76 21.07 -15.70
CA ASN A 399 -26.13 21.51 -15.89
C ASN A 399 -27.14 20.43 -15.49
N LYS A 400 -26.85 19.17 -15.84
CA LYS A 400 -27.67 18.03 -15.43
C LYS A 400 -27.67 17.85 -13.91
N MET A 401 -26.52 18.01 -13.26
CA MET A 401 -26.40 17.97 -11.81
C MET A 401 -27.15 19.13 -11.12
N LYS A 402 -26.97 20.36 -11.60
CA LYS A 402 -27.71 21.52 -11.08
C LYS A 402 -29.22 21.34 -11.22
N LYS A 403 -29.66 20.85 -12.39
CA LYS A 403 -31.07 20.54 -12.65
C LYS A 403 -31.56 19.47 -11.69
N PHE A 404 -30.82 18.38 -11.52
CA PHE A 404 -31.14 17.30 -10.58
C PHE A 404 -31.32 17.82 -9.14
N ILE A 405 -30.38 18.62 -8.63
CA ILE A 405 -30.46 19.21 -7.28
C ILE A 405 -31.66 20.16 -7.16
N SER A 406 -31.91 20.97 -8.19
CA SER A 406 -33.08 21.86 -8.23
C SER A 406 -34.39 21.08 -8.21
N ASP A 407 -34.48 20.01 -9.01
CA ASP A 407 -35.68 19.18 -9.11
C ASP A 407 -35.93 18.45 -7.79
N TRP A 408 -34.88 17.92 -7.14
CA TRP A 408 -34.99 17.35 -5.80
C TRP A 408 -35.51 18.36 -4.78
N LYS A 409 -34.97 19.59 -4.76
CA LYS A 409 -35.45 20.66 -3.85
C LYS A 409 -36.92 21.05 -4.05
N LYS A 410 -37.47 20.81 -5.25
CA LYS A 410 -38.87 21.08 -5.59
C LYS A 410 -39.78 19.85 -5.46
N GLY A 411 -39.21 18.66 -5.33
CA GLY A 411 -39.89 17.38 -5.47
C GLY A 411 -40.64 16.88 -4.24
N ASN A 412 -41.05 15.61 -4.29
CA ASN A 412 -41.86 14.91 -3.29
C ASN A 412 -41.10 14.47 -2.03
N ARG A 413 -39.91 15.03 -1.79
CA ARG A 413 -39.19 15.09 -0.49
C ARG A 413 -38.44 13.82 -0.06
N ASP A 414 -38.95 12.63 -0.36
CA ASP A 414 -38.43 11.39 0.26
C ASP A 414 -37.59 10.53 -0.68
N THR A 415 -37.59 10.85 -1.98
CA THR A 415 -36.96 10.02 -3.02
C THR A 415 -36.21 10.86 -4.04
N LEU A 416 -35.14 10.29 -4.58
CA LEU A 416 -34.38 10.79 -5.73
C LEU A 416 -35.08 10.33 -7.02
N LEU A 417 -34.34 9.71 -7.93
CA LEU A 417 -34.89 9.11 -9.14
C LEU A 417 -35.60 7.79 -8.80
N ASN A 418 -36.83 7.60 -9.31
CA ASN A 418 -37.56 6.32 -9.23
C ASN A 418 -37.73 5.73 -7.82
N GLY A 419 -37.89 6.56 -6.80
CA GLY A 419 -38.08 6.07 -5.42
C GLY A 419 -36.78 5.78 -4.66
N LEU A 420 -35.61 5.98 -5.26
CA LEU A 420 -34.33 5.67 -4.62
C LEU A 420 -33.92 6.72 -3.59
N THR A 421 -33.29 6.31 -2.49
CA THR A 421 -32.69 7.23 -1.51
C THR A 421 -31.20 7.51 -1.78
N LYS A 422 -30.60 6.73 -2.69
CA LYS A 422 -29.19 6.82 -3.08
C LYS A 422 -29.07 6.62 -4.58
N ILE A 423 -28.22 7.40 -5.24
CA ILE A 423 -27.82 7.20 -6.63
C ILE A 423 -26.32 7.48 -6.79
N GLU A 424 -25.70 6.88 -7.81
CA GLU A 424 -24.31 7.12 -8.18
C GLU A 424 -24.21 7.48 -9.65
N VAL A 425 -23.48 8.55 -9.93
CA VAL A 425 -23.29 9.12 -11.28
C VAL A 425 -21.82 9.43 -11.50
N GLN A 426 -21.36 9.42 -12.76
CA GLN A 426 -20.03 9.89 -13.12
C GLN A 426 -20.05 11.40 -13.39
N MET A 427 -19.01 12.13 -12.96
CA MET A 427 -18.86 13.56 -13.21
C MET A 427 -17.40 13.97 -13.39
N ASP A 428 -17.18 14.99 -14.23
CA ASP A 428 -15.94 15.77 -14.24
C ASP A 428 -15.93 16.68 -12.99
N CYS A 429 -15.17 16.26 -11.96
CA CYS A 429 -15.16 16.91 -10.64
C CYS A 429 -13.99 17.87 -10.41
N GLU A 430 -12.93 17.82 -11.22
CA GLU A 430 -11.76 18.68 -11.04
C GLU A 430 -12.10 20.14 -11.35
N ARG A 431 -13.05 20.36 -12.27
CA ARG A 431 -13.44 21.71 -12.69
C ARG A 431 -14.48 22.38 -11.78
N PHE A 432 -15.07 21.65 -10.83
CA PHE A 432 -16.25 22.16 -10.09
C PHE A 432 -16.28 21.74 -8.61
N PRO A 433 -15.95 22.65 -7.68
CA PRO A 433 -16.25 22.43 -6.27
C PRO A 433 -17.78 22.49 -6.08
N LEU A 434 -18.41 21.32 -5.99
CA LEU A 434 -19.80 21.22 -5.57
C LEU A 434 -19.87 21.28 -4.04
N PRO A 435 -20.82 22.03 -3.46
CA PRO A 435 -21.12 21.92 -2.04
C PRO A 435 -21.42 20.47 -1.69
N GLN A 436 -20.80 19.95 -0.62
CA GLN A 436 -20.95 18.55 -0.23
C GLN A 436 -22.34 18.24 0.35
N LYS A 437 -23.12 19.25 0.68
CA LYS A 437 -24.44 19.13 1.31
C LYS A 437 -25.41 20.15 0.72
N HIS A 438 -26.64 19.73 0.46
CA HIS A 438 -27.74 20.61 0.13
C HIS A 438 -28.95 20.29 1.01
N SER A 439 -29.38 21.22 1.86
CA SER A 439 -30.60 21.05 2.65
C SER A 439 -31.85 21.13 1.78
N HIS A 440 -32.85 20.33 2.12
CA HIS A 440 -34.18 20.45 1.53
C HIS A 440 -34.94 21.60 2.20
N PRO A 441 -35.66 22.46 1.46
CA PRO A 441 -36.35 23.61 2.06
C PRO A 441 -37.57 23.24 2.92
N LEU A 442 -38.11 22.03 2.76
CA LEU A 442 -39.41 21.64 3.34
C LEU A 442 -39.37 20.41 4.27
N VAL A 443 -38.24 19.72 4.37
CA VAL A 443 -38.12 18.52 5.22
C VAL A 443 -36.76 18.46 5.88
N ASN A 444 -36.68 17.74 7.01
CA ASN A 444 -35.46 17.56 7.79
C ASN A 444 -34.48 16.56 7.15
N ALA A 445 -34.18 16.76 5.86
CA ALA A 445 -33.26 15.94 5.08
C ALA A 445 -32.28 16.81 4.31
N CYS A 446 -31.08 16.28 4.09
CA CYS A 446 -30.11 16.87 3.18
C CYS A 446 -29.63 15.86 2.13
N LEU A 447 -29.38 16.38 0.93
CA LEU A 447 -28.68 15.66 -0.11
C LEU A 447 -27.19 15.76 0.17
N LYS A 448 -26.59 14.66 0.61
CA LYS A 448 -25.15 14.53 0.77
C LYS A 448 -24.53 14.09 -0.54
N ILE A 449 -23.55 14.85 -1.00
CA ILE A 449 -22.74 14.59 -2.20
C ILE A 449 -21.35 14.18 -1.72
N SER A 450 -21.01 12.89 -1.87
CA SER A 450 -19.68 12.37 -1.54
C SER A 450 -18.95 11.95 -2.80
N LYS A 451 -17.70 12.42 -2.94
CA LYS A 451 -16.79 11.97 -3.98
C LYS A 451 -16.25 10.59 -3.62
N ARG A 452 -16.23 9.69 -4.59
CA ARG A 452 -15.44 8.46 -4.55
C ARG A 452 -14.32 8.59 -5.56
N VAL A 453 -13.10 8.71 -5.07
CA VAL A 453 -11.91 8.71 -5.91
C VAL A 453 -11.69 7.27 -6.34
N TYR A 454 -11.87 7.01 -7.64
CA TYR A 454 -11.41 5.76 -8.25
C TYR A 454 -9.97 5.99 -8.72
N ARG A 455 -9.09 5.04 -8.45
CA ARG A 455 -7.62 5.22 -8.54
C ARG A 455 -7.08 5.35 -9.98
N HIS A 456 -7.90 5.19 -11.03
CA HIS A 456 -7.36 4.83 -12.36
C HIS A 456 -7.70 5.75 -13.54
N VAL A 457 -8.46 6.84 -13.39
CA VAL A 457 -8.65 7.78 -14.52
C VAL A 457 -8.76 9.22 -14.00
N LEU A 458 -7.77 10.06 -14.33
CA LEU A 458 -7.61 11.42 -13.80
C LEU A 458 -8.77 12.38 -14.12
N GLU A 459 -9.72 12.02 -14.99
CA GLU A 459 -10.69 12.98 -15.52
C GLU A 459 -12.12 12.83 -14.97
N THR A 460 -12.48 11.69 -14.37
CA THR A 460 -13.85 11.47 -13.89
C THR A 460 -13.90 10.88 -12.50
N VAL A 461 -14.79 11.43 -11.67
CA VAL A 461 -15.02 10.98 -10.30
C VAL A 461 -16.44 10.48 -10.22
N ALA A 462 -16.63 9.33 -9.57
CA ALA A 462 -17.97 8.90 -9.23
C ALA A 462 -18.48 9.70 -8.04
N VAL A 463 -19.66 10.27 -8.22
CA VAL A 463 -20.33 11.08 -7.22
C VAL A 463 -21.50 10.28 -6.70
N ARG A 464 -21.43 9.93 -5.40
CA ARG A 464 -22.54 9.33 -4.69
C ARG A 464 -23.40 10.42 -4.08
N MET A 465 -24.67 10.41 -4.44
CA MET A 465 -25.70 11.26 -3.85
C MET A 465 -26.57 10.42 -2.94
N SER A 466 -26.80 10.89 -1.72
CA SER A 466 -27.61 10.18 -0.73
C SER A 466 -28.48 11.17 0.03
N ILE A 467 -29.76 10.85 0.18
CA ILE A 467 -30.63 11.55 1.12
C ILE A 467 -30.29 11.03 2.52
N VAL A 468 -29.90 11.94 3.40
CA VAL A 468 -29.64 11.64 4.81
C VAL A 468 -30.47 12.57 5.69
N PRO A 469 -30.98 12.10 6.84
CA PRO A 469 -31.55 12.98 7.84
C PRO A 469 -30.54 14.04 8.26
N ILE A 470 -31.00 15.26 8.55
CA ILE A 470 -30.12 16.28 9.13
C ILE A 470 -29.82 15.85 10.57
N ASP A 471 -28.53 15.75 10.91
CA ASP A 471 -28.08 15.53 12.28
C ASP A 471 -28.27 16.83 13.08
N PRO A 472 -29.12 16.83 14.12
CA PRO A 472 -29.29 17.95 15.04
C PRO A 472 -27.99 18.64 15.44
N LYS A 473 -26.95 17.87 15.74
CA LYS A 473 -25.71 18.40 16.33
C LYS A 473 -24.84 19.18 15.35
N ASN A 474 -25.11 19.08 14.04
CA ASN A 474 -24.32 19.68 12.98
C ASN A 474 -24.98 20.92 12.36
N VAL A 475 -26.07 21.43 12.96
CA VAL A 475 -26.76 22.64 12.53
C VAL A 475 -26.20 23.82 13.34
N GLU A 476 -25.34 24.63 12.71
CA GLU A 476 -24.74 25.81 13.34
C GLU A 476 -25.76 26.95 13.56
N ASP A 477 -26.85 26.97 12.79
CA ASP A 477 -27.96 27.93 12.91
C ASP A 477 -29.30 27.19 12.95
N TRP A 478 -29.83 27.01 14.15
CA TRP A 478 -31.16 26.44 14.34
C TRP A 478 -32.23 27.47 14.00
N ASN A 479 -32.67 27.48 12.74
CA ASN A 479 -33.88 28.21 12.37
C ASN A 479 -35.11 27.40 12.85
N LEU A 480 -35.44 27.54 14.14
CA LEU A 480 -36.43 26.73 14.87
C LEU A 480 -37.83 26.78 14.22
N GLU A 481 -38.17 27.84 13.49
CA GLU A 481 -39.43 27.94 12.74
C GLU A 481 -39.59 26.85 11.66
N LEU A 482 -38.49 26.34 11.08
CA LEU A 482 -38.52 25.26 10.10
C LEU A 482 -38.80 23.88 10.71
N LEU A 483 -38.50 23.70 12.00
CA LEU A 483 -38.65 22.42 12.69
C LEU A 483 -39.98 22.30 13.44
N PHE A 484 -40.47 23.41 13.99
CA PHE A 484 -41.66 23.43 14.84
C PHE A 484 -42.87 24.13 14.20
N GLY A 485 -42.73 24.62 12.96
CA GLY A 485 -43.69 25.54 12.36
C GLY A 485 -43.65 26.91 13.06
N SER A 486 -44.44 27.86 12.57
CA SER A 486 -44.66 29.13 13.28
C SER A 486 -45.23 28.80 14.67
N LEU A 487 -44.41 28.90 15.71
CA LEU A 487 -44.85 28.84 17.09
C LEU A 487 -45.81 30.01 17.30
N GLN A 488 -47.12 29.76 17.17
CA GLN A 488 -48.13 30.72 17.60
C GLN A 488 -48.04 30.80 19.12
N VAL A 489 -47.48 31.90 19.61
CA VAL A 489 -47.50 32.31 21.02
C VAL A 489 -48.86 32.90 21.35
#